data_AF-A0A4Q3T2P0-F1
#
_entry.id   AF-A0A4Q3T2P0-F1
#
_cell.length_a   1.000
_cell.length_b   1.000
_cell.length_c   1.000
_cell.angle_alpha   90.00
_cell.angle_beta   90.00
_cell.angle_gamma   90.00
#
_symmetry.space_group_name_H-M   'P 1'
#
loop_
_entity.id
_entity.type
_entity.pdbx_description
1 polymer ?
#
loop_
_entity_poly.entity_id
_entity_poly.type
_entity_poly.pdbx_seq_one_letter_code
_entity_poly.pdbx_strand_id
1 'polypeptide(L)'
;ALACDRIYMLDLPDAPDSAPALQLSAANFGWFPAVNGLTRLQTRFCEDGQTISQLENLAGSPLRADQALALGLVTLTPDDIDWEDEIRIMLEERASLSPDAMTGMEASLRFPGKETMETRIFGRLSAWQNWIFIRPNAVGEDGALKLFGTGKKAKFDWKRI
;
A
#
# COMPACT_ATOMS: atom_id res chain seq x y z
N ALA A 1 -0.13 -5.99 9.68
CA ALA A 1 1.14 -6.20 8.94
C ALA A 1 0.93 -6.17 7.42
N LEU A 2 0.31 -7.19 6.81
CA LEU A 2 0.30 -7.40 5.35
C LEU A 2 -0.32 -6.29 4.47
N ALA A 3 -0.93 -5.26 5.06
CA ALA A 3 -1.48 -4.10 4.34
C ALA A 3 -0.47 -2.93 4.21
N CYS A 4 0.62 -2.99 4.97
CA CYS A 4 1.62 -1.92 5.07
C CYS A 4 2.58 -1.95 3.88
N ASP A 5 3.15 -0.79 3.53
CA ASP A 5 4.17 -0.70 2.47
C ASP A 5 5.46 -1.45 2.85
N ARG A 6 5.84 -1.35 4.13
CA ARG A 6 6.98 -2.02 4.73
C ARG A 6 6.54 -2.62 6.07
N ILE A 7 7.17 -3.73 6.45
CA ILE A 7 6.90 -4.43 7.72
C ILE A 7 8.24 -4.68 8.41
N TYR A 8 8.41 -4.15 9.60
CA TYR A 8 9.58 -4.39 10.43
C TYR A 8 9.17 -5.28 11.61
N MET A 9 9.98 -6.27 11.94
CA MET A 9 9.71 -7.19 13.04
C MET A 9 10.96 -7.30 13.92
N LEU A 10 10.81 -6.96 15.20
CA LEU A 10 11.92 -6.92 16.14
C LEU A 10 12.50 -8.32 16.31
N ASP A 11 13.80 -8.45 16.12
CA ASP A 11 14.53 -9.66 16.49
C ASP A 11 15.19 -9.47 17.86
N LEU A 12 15.08 -10.48 18.72
CA LEU A 12 15.72 -10.49 20.04
C LEU A 12 16.53 -11.78 20.18
N PRO A 13 17.72 -11.87 19.54
CA PRO A 13 18.53 -13.08 19.55
C PRO A 13 18.98 -13.46 20.98
N ASP A 14 19.28 -12.47 21.81
CA ASP A 14 19.72 -12.67 23.20
C ASP A 14 18.58 -12.85 24.21
N ALA A 15 17.34 -12.55 23.82
CA ALA A 15 16.14 -12.70 24.65
C ALA A 15 14.99 -13.38 23.87
N PRO A 16 15.18 -14.63 23.39
CA PRO A 16 14.28 -15.29 22.46
C PRO A 16 12.86 -15.52 22.99
N ASP A 17 12.68 -15.60 24.32
CA ASP A 17 11.37 -15.74 24.98
C ASP A 17 10.59 -14.42 25.04
N SER A 18 11.28 -13.29 24.89
CA SER A 18 10.68 -11.95 24.83
C SER A 18 10.45 -11.48 23.39
N ALA A 19 10.98 -12.22 22.40
CA ALA A 19 10.85 -11.89 20.98
C ALA A 19 9.38 -12.02 20.51
N PRO A 20 8.87 -11.10 19.68
CA PRO A 20 7.55 -11.26 19.08
C PRO A 20 7.53 -12.44 18.11
N ALA A 21 6.34 -13.03 17.92
CA ALA A 21 6.11 -14.04 16.90
C ALA A 21 5.01 -13.58 15.93
N LEU A 22 5.21 -13.89 14.65
CA LEU A 22 4.19 -13.71 13.61
C LEU A 22 3.44 -15.03 13.42
N GLN A 23 2.12 -15.00 13.38
CA GLN A 23 1.32 -16.20 13.15
C GLN A 23 0.29 -15.94 12.05
N LEU A 24 0.28 -16.80 11.04
CA LEU A 24 -0.76 -16.81 10.02
C LEU A 24 -1.95 -17.62 10.51
N SER A 25 -3.14 -17.23 10.07
CA SER A 25 -4.41 -17.90 10.36
C SER A 25 -5.21 -18.06 9.07
N ALA A 26 -6.28 -18.86 9.11
CA ALA A 26 -7.21 -19.00 7.98
C ALA A 26 -7.73 -17.64 7.45
N ALA A 27 -7.81 -16.61 8.30
CA ALA A 27 -8.24 -15.29 7.90
C ALA A 27 -7.32 -14.64 6.84
N ASN A 28 -6.01 -14.95 6.90
CA ASN A 28 -5.02 -14.42 5.97
C ASN A 28 -5.17 -14.97 4.54
N PHE A 29 -5.91 -16.07 4.38
CA PHE A 29 -6.07 -16.82 3.13
C PHE A 29 -7.45 -16.70 2.49
N GLY A 30 -8.33 -15.80 2.96
CA GLY A 30 -9.56 -15.53 2.22
C GLY A 30 -10.59 -14.60 2.83
N TRP A 31 -10.51 -14.28 4.12
CA TRP A 31 -11.60 -13.55 4.79
C TRP A 31 -11.64 -12.07 4.40
N PHE A 32 -10.48 -11.50 4.08
CA PHE A 32 -10.33 -10.05 3.86
C PHE A 32 -9.63 -9.73 2.54
N PRO A 33 -10.27 -10.01 1.38
CA PRO A 33 -9.72 -9.63 0.09
C PRO A 33 -9.61 -8.09 -0.02
N ALA A 34 -8.60 -7.63 -0.75
CA ALA A 34 -8.53 -6.25 -1.21
C ALA A 34 -9.47 -6.06 -2.43
N VAL A 35 -9.61 -4.82 -2.89
CA VAL A 35 -10.52 -4.45 -3.99
C VAL A 35 -10.15 -5.11 -5.33
N ASN A 36 -8.92 -5.63 -5.47
CA ASN A 36 -8.50 -6.44 -6.62
C ASN A 36 -8.98 -7.90 -6.56
N GLY A 37 -9.75 -8.27 -5.52
CA GLY A 37 -10.26 -9.62 -5.30
C GLY A 37 -9.21 -10.61 -4.79
N LEU A 38 -8.03 -10.14 -4.38
CA LEU A 38 -6.94 -10.97 -3.86
C LEU A 38 -6.75 -10.76 -2.36
N THR A 39 -6.28 -11.79 -1.66
CA THR A 39 -5.72 -11.58 -0.33
C THR A 39 -4.42 -10.76 -0.41
N ARG A 40 -4.01 -10.19 0.72
CA ARG A 40 -2.75 -9.45 0.79
C ARG A 40 -1.52 -10.35 0.59
N LEU A 41 -1.59 -11.61 1.00
CA LEU A 41 -0.54 -12.60 0.71
C LEU A 41 -0.46 -12.89 -0.78
N GLN A 42 -1.61 -13.14 -1.44
CA GLN A 42 -1.65 -13.36 -2.88
C GLN A 42 -1.08 -12.17 -3.65
N THR A 43 -1.41 -10.93 -3.26
CA THR A 43 -0.84 -9.73 -3.90
C THR A 43 0.68 -9.65 -3.66
N ARG A 44 1.13 -9.86 -2.42
CA ARG A 44 2.54 -9.78 -2.02
C ARG A 44 3.44 -10.78 -2.76
N PHE A 45 2.95 -11.99 -2.97
CA PHE A 45 3.67 -13.08 -3.65
C PHE A 45 3.22 -13.28 -5.11
N CYS A 46 2.61 -12.26 -5.72
CA CYS A 46 2.22 -12.26 -7.13
C CYS A 46 1.40 -13.50 -7.56
N GLU A 47 0.48 -13.94 -6.69
CA GLU A 47 -0.37 -15.13 -6.88
C GLU A 47 0.40 -16.44 -7.08
N ASP A 48 1.68 -16.53 -6.66
CA ASP A 48 2.45 -17.76 -6.71
C ASP A 48 1.83 -18.84 -5.80
N GLY A 49 1.09 -19.76 -6.42
CA GLY A 49 0.37 -20.83 -5.73
C GLY A 49 1.29 -21.73 -4.90
N GLN A 50 2.54 -21.94 -5.32
CA GLN A 50 3.47 -22.78 -4.56
C GLN A 50 3.82 -22.10 -3.23
N THR A 51 4.21 -20.83 -3.27
CA THR A 51 4.52 -20.04 -2.07
C THR A 51 3.29 -19.91 -1.16
N ILE A 52 2.10 -19.65 -1.72
CA ILE A 52 0.87 -19.53 -0.93
C ILE A 52 0.52 -20.84 -0.22
N SER A 53 0.58 -21.99 -0.91
CA SER A 53 0.33 -23.29 -0.27
C SER A 53 1.37 -23.64 0.80
N GLN A 54 2.64 -23.25 0.62
CA GLN A 54 3.67 -23.41 1.66
C GLN A 54 3.32 -22.60 2.91
N LEU A 55 2.87 -21.36 2.75
CA LEU A 55 2.45 -20.50 3.87
C LEU A 55 1.18 -21.02 4.56
N GLU A 56 0.23 -21.59 3.83
CA GLU A 56 -0.95 -22.24 4.41
C GLU A 56 -0.58 -23.40 5.32
N ASN A 57 0.41 -24.22 4.94
CA ASN A 57 0.89 -25.33 5.76
C ASN A 57 1.56 -24.88 7.08
N LEU A 58 2.00 -23.62 7.16
CA LEU A 58 2.57 -23.01 8.36
C LEU A 58 1.53 -22.28 9.20
N ALA A 59 0.27 -22.20 8.76
CA ALA A 59 -0.79 -21.53 9.50
C ALA A 59 -0.95 -22.13 10.89
N GLY A 60 -1.11 -21.27 11.90
CA GLY A 60 -1.17 -21.67 13.30
C GLY A 60 0.19 -21.85 13.97
N SER A 61 1.31 -21.87 13.24
CA SER A 61 2.65 -21.94 13.85
C SER A 61 3.20 -20.54 14.14
N PRO A 62 3.82 -20.30 15.31
CA PRO A 62 4.53 -19.05 15.57
C PRO A 62 5.82 -19.00 14.75
N LEU A 63 6.01 -17.91 14.01
CA LEU A 63 7.19 -17.65 13.20
C LEU A 63 8.05 -16.61 13.90
N ARG A 64 9.33 -16.94 14.11
CA ARG A 64 10.35 -16.00 14.58
C ARG A 64 10.74 -15.01 13.48
N ALA A 65 11.46 -13.96 13.84
CA ALA A 65 11.83 -12.88 12.93
C ALA A 65 12.61 -13.40 11.70
N ASP A 66 13.64 -14.22 11.91
CA ASP A 66 14.43 -14.88 10.87
C ASP A 66 13.56 -15.71 9.90
N GLN A 67 12.64 -16.50 10.43
CA GLN A 67 11.70 -17.30 9.63
C GLN A 67 10.74 -16.42 8.84
N ALA A 68 10.19 -15.37 9.47
CA ALA A 68 9.28 -14.45 8.82
C ALA A 68 9.98 -13.66 7.70
N LEU A 69 11.25 -13.30 7.86
CA LEU A 69 12.06 -12.65 6.83
C LEU A 69 12.37 -13.61 5.68
N ALA A 70 12.80 -14.84 6.00
CA ALA A 70 13.13 -15.86 5.00
C ALA A 70 11.91 -16.26 4.14
N LEU A 71 10.72 -16.30 4.75
CA LEU A 71 9.45 -16.53 4.05
C LEU A 71 8.93 -15.27 3.34
N GLY A 72 9.64 -14.14 3.44
CA GLY A 72 9.26 -12.87 2.84
C GLY A 72 7.99 -12.28 3.43
N LEU A 73 7.58 -12.62 4.65
CA LEU A 73 6.38 -12.08 5.32
C LEU A 73 6.61 -10.68 5.92
N VAL A 74 7.88 -10.33 6.17
CA VAL A 74 8.32 -9.02 6.64
C VAL A 74 9.35 -8.43 5.67
N THR A 75 9.63 -7.13 5.80
CA THR A 75 10.62 -6.42 4.98
C THR A 75 12.01 -6.49 5.60
N LEU A 76 12.11 -6.25 6.91
CA LEU A 76 13.36 -6.20 7.68
C LEU A 76 13.13 -6.69 9.11
N THR A 77 14.20 -7.16 9.74
CA THR A 77 14.19 -7.65 11.13
C THR A 77 15.38 -7.11 11.92
N PRO A 78 15.40 -5.80 12.25
CA PRO A 78 16.46 -5.24 13.07
C PRO A 78 16.41 -5.83 14.49
N ASP A 79 17.58 -5.97 15.10
CA ASP A 79 17.71 -6.36 16.50
C ASP A 79 17.39 -5.19 17.44
N ASP A 80 17.51 -5.40 18.75
CA ASP A 80 17.25 -4.35 19.74
C ASP A 80 18.24 -3.19 19.71
N ILE A 81 19.44 -3.39 19.18
CA ILE A 81 20.46 -2.35 19.05
C ILE A 81 20.09 -1.41 17.91
N ASP A 82 19.69 -1.98 16.76
CA ASP A 82 19.41 -1.21 15.54
C ASP A 82 17.95 -0.72 15.46
N TRP A 83 17.02 -1.29 16.24
CA TRP A 83 15.58 -1.03 16.13
C TRP A 83 15.21 0.45 16.17
N GLU A 84 15.69 1.18 17.17
CA GLU A 84 15.29 2.58 17.36
C GLU A 84 15.75 3.46 16.20
N ASP A 85 16.97 3.25 15.71
CA ASP A 85 17.52 4.04 14.62
C ASP A 85 16.92 3.67 13.26
N GLU A 86 16.75 2.38 12.95
CA GLU A 86 16.13 1.92 11.71
C GLU A 86 14.69 2.41 11.57
N ILE A 87 13.88 2.32 12.63
CA ILE A 87 12.50 2.80 12.62
C ILE A 87 12.45 4.32 12.50
N ARG A 88 13.32 5.04 13.22
CA ARG A 88 13.41 6.50 13.16
C ARG A 88 13.78 6.96 11.75
N ILE A 89 14.84 6.40 11.15
CA ILE A 89 15.29 6.74 9.80
C ILE A 89 14.18 6.47 8.80
N MET A 90 13.51 5.32 8.87
CA MET A 90 12.39 5.01 7.96
C MET A 90 11.25 6.04 8.04
N LEU A 91 10.92 6.52 9.24
CA LEU A 91 9.88 7.54 9.44
C LEU A 91 10.34 8.93 8.96
N GLU A 92 11.60 9.30 9.23
CA GLU A 92 12.20 10.55 8.75
C GLU A 92 12.25 10.59 7.22
N GLU A 93 12.68 9.50 6.57
CA GLU A 93 12.66 9.35 5.12
C GLU A 93 11.24 9.55 4.58
N ARG A 94 10.25 8.88 5.17
CA ARG A 94 8.85 9.00 4.74
C ARG A 94 8.32 10.42 4.86
N ALA A 95 8.71 11.15 5.91
CA ALA A 95 8.33 12.55 6.13
C ALA A 95 9.07 13.53 5.20
N SER A 96 10.27 13.16 4.73
CA SER A 96 11.10 14.01 3.86
C SER A 96 10.69 14.00 2.38
N LEU A 97 9.93 13.00 1.94
CA LEU A 97 9.54 12.82 0.54
C LEU A 97 8.25 13.58 0.19
N SER A 98 8.11 13.93 -1.09
CA SER A 98 6.88 14.58 -1.59
C SER A 98 5.65 13.69 -1.35
N PRO A 99 4.61 14.17 -0.66
CA PRO A 99 3.41 13.38 -0.39
C PRO A 99 2.67 12.98 -1.67
N ASP A 100 2.71 13.82 -2.71
CA ASP A 100 2.11 13.54 -4.01
C ASP A 100 2.79 12.35 -4.69
N ALA A 101 4.13 12.34 -4.69
CA ALA A 101 4.93 11.26 -5.26
C ALA A 101 4.73 9.95 -4.48
N MET A 102 4.71 10.03 -3.16
CA MET A 102 4.48 8.87 -2.29
C MET A 102 3.10 8.26 -2.53
N THR A 103 2.05 9.07 -2.61
CA THR A 103 0.69 8.60 -2.89
C THR A 103 0.62 7.89 -4.25
N GLY A 104 1.24 8.45 -5.29
CA GLY A 104 1.29 7.82 -6.62
C GLY A 104 2.07 6.50 -6.64
N MET A 105 3.20 6.45 -5.93
CA MET A 105 4.02 5.25 -5.79
C MET A 105 3.24 4.15 -5.05
N GLU A 106 2.62 4.46 -3.91
CA GLU A 106 1.81 3.53 -3.13
C GLU A 106 0.63 2.98 -3.91
N ALA A 107 -0.08 3.84 -4.67
CA ALA A 107 -1.19 3.42 -5.52
C ALA A 107 -0.75 2.41 -6.58
N SER A 108 0.49 2.52 -7.08
CA SER A 108 1.05 1.61 -8.07
C SER A 108 1.57 0.30 -7.45
N LEU A 109 2.33 0.40 -6.36
CA LEU A 109 2.97 -0.76 -5.72
C LEU A 109 1.96 -1.66 -4.98
N ARG A 110 0.90 -1.10 -4.39
CA ARG A 110 -0.12 -1.87 -3.67
C ARG A 110 -1.08 -2.59 -4.63
N PHE A 111 -1.18 -2.16 -5.89
CA PHE A 111 -2.04 -2.75 -6.91
C PHE A 111 -1.24 -3.07 -8.19
N PRO A 112 -0.30 -4.04 -8.13
CA PRO A 112 0.74 -4.21 -9.15
C PRO A 112 0.29 -4.93 -10.43
N GLY A 113 -0.97 -5.38 -10.54
CA GLY A 113 -1.38 -6.23 -11.65
C GLY A 113 -2.87 -6.35 -11.85
N LYS A 114 -3.53 -7.23 -11.10
CA LYS A 114 -4.94 -7.58 -11.32
C LYS A 114 -5.87 -6.36 -11.15
N GLU A 115 -6.66 -6.11 -12.19
CA GLU A 115 -7.64 -5.03 -12.24
C GLU A 115 -9.08 -5.58 -12.18
N THR A 116 -9.90 -4.98 -11.33
CA THR A 116 -11.34 -5.19 -11.17
C THR A 116 -12.11 -3.91 -11.51
N MET A 117 -13.43 -3.92 -11.39
CA MET A 117 -14.22 -2.69 -11.53
C MET A 117 -13.80 -1.65 -10.48
N GLU A 118 -13.59 -2.09 -9.24
CA GLU A 118 -13.25 -1.26 -8.10
C GLU A 118 -11.85 -0.66 -8.24
N THR A 119 -10.84 -1.45 -8.63
CA THR A 119 -9.49 -0.90 -8.86
C THR A 119 -9.49 0.08 -10.02
N ARG A 120 -10.30 -0.12 -11.07
CA ARG A 120 -10.45 0.83 -12.18
C ARG A 120 -11.13 2.13 -11.74
N ILE A 121 -12.05 2.06 -10.77
CA ILE A 121 -12.67 3.25 -10.16
C ILE A 121 -11.61 4.05 -9.37
N PHE A 122 -10.82 3.38 -8.52
CA PHE A 122 -9.80 4.06 -7.69
C PHE A 122 -8.52 4.44 -8.45
N GLY A 123 -8.18 3.71 -9.50
CA GLY A 123 -7.05 3.98 -10.38
C GLY A 123 -7.48 4.85 -11.55
N ARG A 124 -7.85 4.22 -12.67
CA ARG A 124 -8.14 4.90 -13.94
C ARG A 124 -9.10 6.08 -13.81
N LEU A 125 -10.28 5.89 -13.21
CA LEU A 125 -11.27 6.95 -13.13
C LEU A 125 -10.84 8.06 -12.17
N SER A 126 -10.50 7.70 -10.92
CA SER A 126 -10.15 8.68 -9.89
C SER A 126 -8.86 9.43 -10.20
N ALA A 127 -7.83 8.81 -10.78
CA ALA A 127 -6.59 9.50 -11.14
C ALA A 127 -6.81 10.57 -12.22
N TRP A 128 -7.57 10.24 -13.28
CA TRP A 128 -7.97 11.24 -14.29
C TRP A 128 -8.83 12.35 -13.69
N GLN A 129 -9.74 12.00 -12.79
CA GLN A 129 -10.57 12.98 -12.10
C GLN A 129 -9.75 13.91 -11.20
N ASN A 130 -8.78 13.39 -10.45
CA ASN A 130 -7.88 14.17 -9.61
C ASN A 130 -7.07 15.16 -10.44
N TRP A 131 -6.58 14.74 -11.61
CA TRP A 131 -5.90 15.63 -12.55
C TRP A 131 -6.81 16.75 -13.09
N ILE A 132 -8.09 16.46 -13.36
CA ILE A 132 -9.07 17.48 -13.74
C ILE A 132 -9.31 18.47 -12.59
N PHE A 133 -9.41 17.97 -11.35
CA PHE A 133 -9.77 18.77 -10.17
C PHE A 133 -8.72 19.76 -9.71
N ILE A 134 -7.46 19.62 -10.13
CA ILE A 134 -6.41 20.59 -9.82
C ILE A 134 -6.23 21.65 -10.93
N ARG A 135 -7.06 21.63 -11.99
CA ARG A 135 -6.86 22.49 -13.17
C ARG A 135 -7.87 23.65 -13.27
N PRO A 136 -7.46 24.82 -13.79
CA PRO A 136 -8.30 26.02 -13.85
C PRO A 136 -9.63 25.86 -14.60
N ASN A 137 -9.67 25.05 -15.66
CA ASN A 137 -10.91 24.81 -16.41
C ASN A 137 -12.05 24.29 -15.51
N ALA A 138 -11.74 23.49 -14.48
CA ALA A 138 -12.73 22.96 -13.55
C ALA A 138 -12.95 23.88 -12.35
N VAL A 139 -11.88 24.21 -11.61
CA VAL A 139 -11.95 24.84 -10.28
C VAL A 139 -11.52 26.32 -10.22
N GLY A 140 -11.05 26.88 -11.33
CA GLY A 140 -10.62 28.29 -11.42
C GLY A 140 -11.76 29.28 -11.22
N GLU A 141 -11.45 30.56 -11.01
CA GLU A 141 -12.44 31.64 -10.79
C GLU A 141 -13.48 31.73 -11.91
N ASP A 142 -13.04 31.69 -13.16
CA ASP A 142 -13.89 31.63 -14.36
C ASP A 142 -14.14 30.17 -14.85
N GLY A 143 -13.92 29.18 -13.97
CA GLY A 143 -14.03 27.74 -14.26
C GLY A 143 -15.47 27.21 -14.21
N ALA A 144 -15.65 25.99 -14.73
CA ALA A 144 -16.98 25.39 -14.88
C ALA A 144 -17.76 25.24 -13.57
N LEU A 145 -17.09 24.83 -12.48
CA LEU A 145 -17.78 24.57 -11.21
C LEU A 145 -18.25 25.87 -10.53
N LYS A 146 -17.44 26.93 -10.56
CA LYS A 146 -17.79 28.21 -9.90
C LYS A 146 -18.85 29.00 -10.64
N LEU A 147 -18.89 28.91 -11.97
CA LEU A 147 -19.85 29.65 -12.79
C LEU A 147 -21.19 28.93 -12.98
N PHE A 148 -21.31 27.68 -12.54
CA PHE A 148 -22.56 26.94 -12.56
C PHE A 148 -23.66 27.72 -11.81
N GLY A 149 -24.81 27.96 -12.47
CA GLY A 149 -25.92 28.72 -11.92
C GLY A 149 -25.79 30.25 -11.98
N THR A 150 -24.66 30.81 -12.42
CA THR A 150 -24.45 32.28 -12.48
C THR A 150 -24.96 32.94 -13.77
N GLY A 151 -25.30 32.14 -14.79
CA GLY A 151 -25.65 32.63 -16.14
C GLY A 151 -24.46 33.08 -16.99
N LYS A 152 -23.23 33.05 -16.46
CA LYS A 152 -22.00 33.35 -17.21
C LYS A 152 -21.41 32.09 -17.85
N LYS A 153 -20.78 32.25 -19.01
CA LYS A 153 -20.08 31.17 -19.72
C LYS A 153 -18.66 30.99 -19.18
N ALA A 154 -18.25 29.76 -18.91
CA ALA A 154 -16.90 29.43 -18.46
C ALA A 154 -15.83 29.71 -19.53
N LYS A 155 -14.63 30.06 -19.06
CA LYS A 155 -13.45 30.26 -19.91
C LYS A 155 -12.56 29.01 -19.82
N PHE A 156 -12.29 28.41 -20.96
CA PHE A 156 -11.46 27.21 -21.05
C PHE A 156 -10.17 27.49 -21.81
N ASP A 157 -9.06 26.92 -21.33
CA ASP A 157 -7.91 26.64 -22.18
C ASP A 157 -8.25 25.43 -23.06
N TRP A 158 -8.22 25.63 -24.38
CA TRP A 158 -8.58 24.63 -25.39
C TRP A 158 -7.40 23.76 -25.84
N LYS A 159 -6.18 24.04 -25.36
CA LYS A 159 -5.01 23.21 -25.67
C LYS A 159 -5.17 21.83 -25.00
N ARG A 160 -4.92 20.77 -25.78
CA ARG A 160 -4.83 19.40 -25.29
C ARG A 160 -3.49 19.18 -24.57
N ILE A 161 -3.44 18.14 -23.74
CA ILE A 161 -2.25 17.64 -23.04
C ILE A 161 -2.09 16.17 -23.39
#